data_AF-A0A8X6MFJ9-F1
#
_entry.id   AF-A0A8X6MFJ9-F1
#
_cell.length_a   1.000
_cell.length_b   1.000
_cell.length_c   1.000
_cell.angle_alpha   90.00
_cell.angle_beta   90.00
_cell.angle_gamma   90.00
#
_symmetry.space_group_name_H-M   'P 1'
#
loop_
_entity.id
_entity.type
_entity.pdbx_description
1 polymer ?
#
loop_
_entity_poly.entity_id
_entity_poly.type
_entity_poly.pdbx_seq_one_letter_code
_entity_poly.pdbx_strand_id
1 'polypeptide(L)'
;MTMRCLILLLLSLLPGWSATVPPGPCKSWEFRCSNDRCITRNRFCDGTDDCGDASDEPTGCTNCNQTLMGEVGTKYPLRITEPFQRNLPFVCKLHLVAGGGATLGERLEINFLSFQIGSLTLDR
;
A
#
# COMPACT_ATOMS: atom_id res chain seq x y z
N MET A 1 -4.71 -14.26 46.17
CA MET A 1 -6.04 -14.80 46.48
C MET A 1 -6.95 -13.64 46.83
N THR A 2 -7.49 -12.92 45.84
CA THR A 2 -8.53 -11.91 46.09
C THR A 2 -9.37 -11.68 44.85
N MET A 3 -10.68 -11.95 45.03
CA MET A 3 -11.83 -11.44 44.31
C MET A 3 -12.02 -11.81 42.84
N ARG A 4 -12.39 -13.08 42.66
CA ARG A 4 -13.25 -13.53 41.55
C ARG A 4 -14.57 -12.74 41.56
N CYS A 5 -14.77 -11.96 40.51
CA CYS A 5 -15.91 -12.09 39.60
C CYS A 5 -17.27 -12.38 40.27
N LEU A 6 -17.91 -11.35 40.85
CA LEU A 6 -19.31 -11.40 41.30
C LEU A 6 -20.23 -10.49 40.47
N ILE A 7 -19.82 -10.11 39.25
CA ILE A 7 -20.57 -9.20 38.35
C ILE A 7 -20.81 -9.89 37.00
N LEU A 8 -21.30 -11.14 37.01
CA LEU A 8 -21.55 -11.91 35.78
C LEU A 8 -23.01 -12.39 35.62
N LEU A 9 -23.98 -11.80 36.32
CA LEU A 9 -25.36 -12.33 36.31
C LEU A 9 -26.48 -11.37 35.88
N LEU A 10 -26.20 -10.17 35.36
CA LEU A 10 -27.28 -9.21 35.04
C LEU A 10 -27.22 -8.52 33.66
N LEU A 11 -26.43 -9.00 32.69
CA LEU A 11 -26.25 -8.31 31.39
C LEU A 11 -26.50 -9.19 30.15
N SER A 12 -27.43 -10.15 30.20
CA SER A 12 -27.80 -10.98 29.03
C SER A 12 -29.09 -10.53 28.31
N LEU A 13 -29.59 -9.31 28.53
CA LEU A 13 -30.88 -8.86 27.98
C LEU A 13 -30.85 -7.56 27.15
N LEU A 14 -29.69 -7.12 26.64
CA LEU A 14 -29.68 -6.08 25.60
C LEU A 14 -29.56 -6.73 24.21
N PRO A 15 -30.65 -6.79 23.41
CA PRO A 15 -30.53 -7.14 22.01
C PRO A 15 -29.85 -5.97 21.29
N GLY A 16 -28.67 -6.22 20.71
CA GLY A 16 -27.97 -5.23 19.90
C GLY A 16 -26.57 -4.89 20.37
N TRP A 17 -25.75 -5.87 20.72
CA TRP A 17 -24.32 -5.73 20.46
C TRP A 17 -24.08 -5.89 18.96
N SER A 18 -24.26 -4.81 18.20
CA SER A 18 -23.42 -4.60 17.04
C SER A 18 -22.23 -3.79 17.54
N ALA A 19 -21.24 -4.49 18.09
CA ALA A 19 -19.92 -3.91 18.24
C ALA A 19 -19.42 -3.66 16.82
N THR A 20 -19.64 -2.46 16.28
CA THR A 20 -18.91 -1.99 15.13
C THR A 20 -17.44 -2.00 15.55
N VAL A 21 -16.71 -3.04 15.17
CA VAL A 21 -15.26 -3.07 15.29
C VAL A 21 -14.81 -1.77 14.62
N PRO A 22 -14.21 -0.81 15.36
CA PRO A 22 -13.69 0.39 14.73
C PRO A 22 -12.76 -0.09 13.62
N PRO A 23 -12.83 0.49 12.40
CA PRO A 23 -11.98 0.04 11.31
C PRO A 23 -10.55 -0.02 11.83
N GLY A 24 -10.00 -1.23 11.88
CA GLY A 24 -8.64 -1.44 12.33
C GLY A 24 -7.69 -0.62 11.46
N PRO A 25 -6.49 -0.28 11.97
CA PRO A 25 -5.49 0.37 11.12
C PRO A 25 -5.28 -0.46 9.85
N CYS A 26 -5.20 0.19 8.69
CA CYS A 26 -4.91 -0.50 7.43
C CYS A 26 -3.65 -1.35 7.58
N LYS A 27 -3.61 -2.49 6.89
CA LYS A 27 -2.42 -3.35 6.91
C LYS A 27 -1.23 -2.62 6.30
N SER A 28 -0.01 -3.05 6.61
CA SER A 28 1.21 -2.38 6.15
C SER A 28 1.33 -2.28 4.61
N TRP A 29 0.68 -3.19 3.88
CA TRP A 29 0.61 -3.23 2.41
C TRP A 29 -0.65 -2.61 1.80
N GLU A 30 -1.53 -2.03 2.63
CA GLU A 30 -2.72 -1.31 2.19
C GLU A 30 -2.45 0.21 2.17
N PHE A 31 -3.21 0.95 1.38
CA PHE A 31 -3.24 2.41 1.36
C PHE A 31 -4.48 2.88 2.13
N ARG A 32 -4.32 3.88 3.00
CA ARG A 32 -5.42 4.48 3.75
C ARG A 32 -5.91 5.73 3.03
N CYS A 33 -7.14 5.69 2.56
CA CYS A 33 -7.87 6.81 1.98
C CYS A 33 -8.10 7.93 3.02
N SER A 34 -8.49 9.12 2.55
CA SER A 34 -8.84 10.24 3.42
C SER A 34 -10.14 9.99 4.19
N ASN A 35 -11.05 9.18 3.64
CA ASN A 35 -12.26 8.68 4.30
C ASN A 35 -12.04 7.44 5.21
N ASP A 36 -10.80 7.15 5.61
CA ASP A 36 -10.38 6.02 6.45
C ASP A 36 -10.64 4.62 5.86
N ARG A 37 -11.07 4.51 4.60
CA ARG A 37 -11.11 3.22 3.90
C ARG A 37 -9.70 2.74 3.56
N CYS A 38 -9.54 1.42 3.50
CA CYS A 38 -8.30 0.80 3.07
C CYS A 38 -8.49 0.18 1.68
N ILE A 39 -7.61 0.53 0.74
CA ILE A 39 -7.51 -0.11 -0.57
C ILE A 39 -6.16 -0.81 -0.68
N THR A 40 -6.03 -1.76 -1.61
CA THR A 40 -4.73 -2.37 -1.87
C THR A 40 -3.79 -1.33 -2.45
N ARG A 41 -2.52 -1.30 -2.03
CA ARG A 41 -1.61 -0.20 -2.39
C ARG A 41 -1.33 -0.06 -3.90
N ASN A 42 -1.60 -1.10 -4.69
CA ASN A 42 -1.55 -1.05 -6.16
C ASN A 42 -2.69 -0.26 -6.81
N ARG A 43 -3.72 0.13 -6.05
CA ARG A 43 -4.81 1.01 -6.49
C ARG A 43 -4.49 2.49 -6.39
N PHE A 44 -3.41 2.85 -5.68
CA PHE A 44 -2.98 4.24 -5.60
C PHE A 44 -2.38 4.68 -6.94
N CYS A 45 -2.88 5.79 -7.50
CA CYS A 45 -2.50 6.30 -8.82
C CYS A 45 -2.64 5.26 -9.95
N ASP A 46 -3.74 4.50 -9.95
CA ASP A 46 -4.08 3.56 -11.02
C ASP A 46 -5.01 4.17 -12.10
N GLY A 47 -5.49 5.39 -11.87
CA GLY A 47 -6.37 6.14 -12.76
C GLY A 47 -7.86 5.97 -12.46
N THR A 48 -8.21 5.29 -11.38
CA THR A 48 -9.59 5.01 -10.95
C THR A 48 -9.80 5.50 -9.53
N ASP A 49 -10.95 6.12 -9.23
CA ASP A 49 -11.33 6.45 -7.84
C ASP A 49 -11.82 5.21 -7.11
N ASP A 50 -10.90 4.50 -6.43
CA ASP A 50 -11.21 3.34 -5.60
C ASP A 50 -11.56 3.71 -4.16
N CYS A 51 -11.07 4.85 -3.68
CA CYS A 51 -11.45 5.35 -2.36
C CYS A 51 -12.91 5.84 -2.31
N GLY A 52 -13.45 6.32 -3.43
CA GLY A 52 -14.74 7.00 -3.54
C GLY A 52 -14.71 8.46 -3.07
N ASP A 53 -13.53 8.96 -2.71
CA ASP A 53 -13.24 10.35 -2.35
C ASP A 53 -12.06 10.93 -3.16
N ALA A 54 -11.58 10.18 -4.17
CA ALA A 54 -10.44 10.46 -5.04
C ALA A 54 -9.10 10.70 -4.31
N SER A 55 -8.97 10.33 -3.02
CA SER A 55 -7.74 10.52 -2.26
C SER A 55 -6.59 9.61 -2.69
N ASP A 56 -6.89 8.58 -3.45
CA ASP A 56 -5.96 7.69 -4.16
C ASP A 56 -5.50 8.22 -5.52
N GLU A 57 -6.14 9.26 -6.06
CA GLU A 57 -5.85 9.84 -7.38
C GLU A 57 -5.48 11.34 -7.32
N PRO A 58 -4.44 11.75 -6.56
CA PRO A 58 -4.00 13.14 -6.51
C PRO A 58 -3.47 13.64 -7.87
N THR A 59 -3.57 14.95 -8.11
CA THR A 59 -3.09 15.59 -9.37
C THR A 59 -1.61 15.32 -9.71
N GLY A 60 -0.80 14.95 -8.71
CA GLY A 60 0.60 14.56 -8.87
C GLY A 60 0.83 13.08 -9.18
N CYS A 61 -0.22 12.32 -9.54
CA CYS A 61 -0.07 10.95 -9.98
C CYS A 61 0.77 10.87 -11.26
N THR A 62 1.87 10.14 -11.16
CA THR A 62 2.71 9.79 -12.29
C THR A 62 2.78 8.27 -12.39
N ASN A 63 3.27 7.77 -13.52
CA ASN A 63 3.63 6.36 -13.68
C ASN A 63 4.71 5.88 -12.68
N CYS A 64 5.31 6.78 -11.90
CA CYS A 64 6.26 6.46 -10.85
C CYS A 64 5.62 6.35 -9.46
N ASN A 65 4.33 6.63 -9.33
CA ASN A 65 3.58 6.48 -8.08
C ASN A 65 2.93 5.09 -7.95
N GLN A 66 3.07 4.22 -8.96
CA GLN A 66 2.42 2.92 -8.99
C GLN A 66 3.15 1.90 -8.12
N THR A 67 2.36 1.15 -7.34
CA THR A 67 2.86 -0.01 -6.58
C THR A 67 2.54 -1.29 -7.35
N LEU A 68 3.56 -2.10 -7.61
CA LEU A 68 3.40 -3.38 -8.29
C LEU A 68 3.38 -4.52 -7.28
N MET A 69 2.38 -5.38 -7.38
CA MET A 69 2.25 -6.61 -6.60
C MET A 69 2.62 -7.80 -7.48
N GLY A 70 3.30 -8.79 -6.92
CA GLY A 70 3.73 -9.98 -7.64
C GLY A 70 3.64 -11.24 -6.77
N GLU A 71 3.51 -12.39 -7.44
CA GLU A 71 3.49 -13.71 -6.84
C GLU A 71 4.91 -14.31 -6.78
N VAL A 72 5.15 -15.13 -5.76
CA VAL A 72 6.44 -15.78 -5.53
C VAL A 72 6.79 -16.72 -6.69
N GLY A 73 7.99 -16.59 -7.24
CA GLY A 73 8.49 -17.43 -8.34
C GLY A 73 8.05 -16.97 -9.74
N THR A 74 7.21 -15.95 -9.82
CA THR A 74 6.72 -15.40 -11.10
C THR A 74 7.58 -14.22 -11.55
N LYS A 75 7.89 -14.16 -12.85
CA LYS A 75 8.64 -13.05 -13.47
C LYS A 75 7.65 -12.01 -14.00
N TYR A 76 7.79 -10.76 -13.55
CA TYR A 76 6.96 -9.64 -14.02
C TYR A 76 7.81 -8.65 -14.84
N PRO A 77 7.39 -8.28 -16.06
CA PRO A 77 8.08 -7.24 -16.81
C PRO A 77 7.83 -5.88 -16.16
N LEU A 78 8.90 -5.19 -15.75
CA LEU A 78 8.84 -3.83 -15.23
C LEU A 78 9.07 -2.84 -16.38
N ARG A 79 8.12 -1.93 -16.60
CA ARG A 79 8.25 -0.83 -17.57
C ARG A 79 8.07 0.49 -16.85
N ILE A 80 9.17 1.09 -16.43
CA ILE A 80 9.18 2.45 -15.87
C ILE A 80 9.60 3.37 -17.00
N THR A 81 8.63 4.05 -17.61
CA THR A 81 8.93 5.07 -18.63
C THR A 81 9.22 6.40 -17.94
N GLU A 82 9.99 7.25 -18.59
CA GLU A 82 10.06 8.66 -18.18
C GLU A 82 8.64 9.26 -18.26
N PRO A 83 8.10 9.90 -17.21
CA PRO A 83 6.87 10.66 -17.31
C PRO A 83 6.98 11.71 -18.42
N PHE A 84 5.93 11.83 -19.21
CA PHE A 84 5.82 12.77 -20.33
C PHE A 84 5.56 14.21 -19.84
N GLN A 85 6.26 14.68 -18.81
CA GLN A 85 6.16 16.04 -18.31
C GLN A 85 7.47 16.78 -18.55
N ARG A 86 7.46 17.62 -19.59
CA ARG A 86 8.64 18.36 -20.09
C ARG A 86 9.32 19.32 -19.09
N ASN A 87 8.79 19.53 -17.88
CA ASN A 87 9.16 20.69 -17.05
C ASN A 87 9.56 20.41 -15.59
N LEU A 88 9.82 19.17 -15.14
CA LEU A 88 10.32 18.95 -13.77
C LEU A 88 11.37 17.83 -13.72
N PRO A 89 12.45 17.96 -12.92
CA PRO A 89 13.29 16.83 -12.59
C PRO A 89 12.47 15.83 -11.77
N PHE A 90 12.19 14.66 -12.33
CA PHE A 90 11.51 13.58 -11.63
C PHE A 90 12.52 12.46 -11.30
N VAL A 91 12.38 11.86 -10.13
CA VAL A 91 13.15 10.68 -9.72
C VAL A 91 12.15 9.60 -9.35
N CYS A 92 12.15 8.52 -10.13
CA CYS A 92 11.31 7.36 -9.87
C CYS A 92 12.07 6.37 -9.00
N LYS A 93 11.59 6.13 -7.78
CA LYS A 93 12.20 5.18 -6.85
C LYS A 93 11.47 3.85 -6.93
N LEU A 94 12.18 2.79 -7.33
CA LEU A 94 11.65 1.43 -7.27
C LEU A 94 11.84 0.89 -5.84
N HIS A 95 10.76 0.77 -5.09
CA HIS A 95 10.75 0.14 -3.77
C HIS A 95 10.25 -1.30 -3.90
N LEU A 96 11.07 -2.25 -3.48
CA LEU A 96 10.74 -3.67 -3.50
C LEU A 96 10.64 -4.14 -2.04
N VAL A 97 9.46 -4.64 -1.68
CA VAL A 97 9.17 -5.10 -0.32
C VAL A 97 8.82 -6.58 -0.39
N ALA A 98 9.56 -7.38 0.37
CA ALA A 98 9.28 -8.80 0.56
C ALA A 98 8.54 -8.92 1.91
N GLY A 99 7.36 -9.54 1.91
CA GLY A 99 6.44 -9.53 3.05
C GLY A 99 6.93 -10.30 4.27
N GLY A 100 7.90 -11.22 4.08
CA GLY A 100 8.53 -11.99 5.13
C GLY A 100 7.59 -13.03 5.77
N GLY A 101 7.79 -14.31 5.45
CA GLY A 101 7.22 -15.42 6.21
C GLY A 101 8.01 -15.68 7.52
N ALA A 102 7.33 -16.15 8.57
CA ALA A 102 7.89 -16.32 9.92
C ALA A 102 9.06 -17.33 10.05
N THR A 103 9.44 -18.06 8.99
CA THR A 103 10.35 -19.20 9.08
C THR A 103 11.51 -19.21 8.06
N LEU A 104 11.46 -18.40 7.00
CA LEU A 104 12.51 -18.34 5.96
C LEU A 104 12.69 -16.91 5.47
N GLY A 105 13.95 -16.46 5.37
CA GLY A 105 14.27 -15.18 4.74
C GLY A 105 13.95 -15.22 3.24
N GLU A 106 13.32 -14.17 2.72
CA GLU A 106 12.96 -14.09 1.31
C GLU A 106 14.15 -13.55 0.50
N ARG A 107 14.59 -14.32 -0.51
CA ARG A 107 15.57 -13.85 -1.51
C ARG A 107 14.82 -13.04 -2.57
N LEU A 108 15.01 -11.73 -2.56
CA LEU A 108 14.57 -10.85 -3.64
C LEU A 108 15.67 -10.79 -4.71
N GLU A 109 15.51 -11.53 -5.80
CA GLU A 109 16.46 -11.52 -6.91
C GLU A 109 15.89 -10.73 -8.09
N ILE A 110 16.61 -9.68 -8.49
CA ILE A 110 16.22 -8.79 -9.58
C ILE A 110 17.24 -8.97 -10.70
N ASN A 111 16.77 -9.48 -11.84
CA ASN A 111 17.58 -9.63 -13.04
C ASN A 111 17.07 -8.65 -14.10
N PHE A 112 17.84 -7.61 -14.39
CA PHE A 112 17.52 -6.64 -15.44
C PHE A 112 17.97 -7.18 -16.80
N LEU A 113 17.06 -7.20 -17.79
CA LEU A 113 17.42 -7.48 -19.18
C LEU A 113 18.20 -6.30 -19.80
N SER A 114 17.82 -5.08 -19.44
CA SER A 114 18.52 -3.83 -19.75
C SER A 114 18.05 -2.75 -18.78
N PHE A 115 18.89 -1.75 -18.51
CA PHE A 115 18.52 -0.57 -17.72
C PHE A 115 19.26 0.66 -18.26
N GLN A 116 18.64 1.83 -18.15
CA GLN A 116 19.28 3.11 -18.41
C GLN A 116 19.45 3.85 -17.08
N ILE A 117 20.66 4.33 -16.81
CA ILE A 117 20.93 5.24 -15.69
C ILE A 117 20.87 6.66 -16.26
N GLY A 118 19.87 7.44 -15.85
CA GLY A 118 19.81 8.87 -16.17
C GLY A 118 20.71 9.68 -15.22
N SER A 119 21.41 10.69 -15.75
CA SER A 119 22.12 11.69 -14.95
C SER A 119 21.20 12.89 -14.74
N LEU A 120 20.90 13.24 -13.48
CA LEU A 120 20.13 14.44 -13.17
C LEU A 120 21.08 15.61 -12.94
N THR A 121 21.36 16.40 -13.98
CA THR A 121 22.06 17.69 -13.83
C THR A 121 21.03 18.78 -13.59
N LEU A 122 21.00 19.31 -12.35
CA LEU A 122 20.27 20.53 -12.02
C LEU A 122 21.09 21.71 -12.55
N ASP A 123 20.76 22.22 -13.74
CA ASP A 123 21.24 23.53 -14.14
C ASP A 123 20.49 24.60 -13.33
N ARG A 124 21.31 25.48 -12.74
CA ARG A 124 20.96 26.43 -11.67
C ARG A 124 20.33 27.71 -12.19
#